data_AF-A0A9P6B034-F1
#
_entry.id   AF-A0A9P6B034-F1
#
_cell.length_a   1.000
_cell.length_b   1.000
_cell.length_c   1.000
_cell.angle_alpha   90.00
_cell.angle_beta   90.00
_cell.angle_gamma   90.00
#
_symmetry.space_group_name_H-M   'P 1'
#
loop_
_entity.id
_entity.type
_entity.pdbx_description
1 polymer ?
#
loop_
_entity_poly.entity_id
_entity_poly.type
_entity_poly.pdbx_seq_one_letter_code
_entity_poly.pdbx_strand_id
1 'polypeptide(L)'
;MAPTTPFPFVFVGDGIADEDAAEWLRQVRLYGLGHTEDDKIRVFELCIAPGSPAWDWYDRLDPRARNSFKAIIHEFKKEYAAFFLPFLPLPAWLPLERLEQCVIREEELGRDVVEERTGLILPSHIAYARRIRRLSAAVYDQPAAPLIAEARRRLPPALRACQHVRNPQSPTGP
;
A
#
# COMPACT_ATOMS: atom_id res chain seq x y z
N MET A 1 27.14 -15.04 11.47
CA MET A 1 26.48 -13.71 11.55
C MET A 1 26.08 -13.33 10.14
N ALA A 2 24.78 -13.29 9.84
CA ALA A 2 24.32 -12.81 8.54
C ALA A 2 24.51 -11.28 8.51
N PRO A 3 25.00 -10.69 7.40
CA PRO A 3 25.06 -9.25 7.26
C PRO A 3 23.62 -8.74 7.22
N THR A 4 23.23 -7.99 8.25
CA THR A 4 22.03 -7.16 8.24
C THR A 4 22.23 -6.17 7.11
N THR A 5 21.62 -6.41 5.96
CA THR A 5 21.55 -5.42 4.90
C THR A 5 20.97 -4.15 5.52
N PRO A 6 21.69 -3.01 5.54
CA PRO A 6 21.15 -1.79 6.12
C PRO A 6 19.86 -1.47 5.39
N PHE A 7 18.79 -1.23 6.15
CA PHE A 7 17.53 -0.75 5.59
C PHE A 7 17.86 0.50 4.75
N PRO A 8 17.50 0.55 3.47
CA PRO A 8 18.11 1.51 2.54
C PRO A 8 17.66 2.97 2.73
N PHE A 9 16.87 3.28 3.77
CA PHE A 9 16.36 4.62 4.06
C PHE A 9 16.06 4.77 5.57
N VAL A 10 16.98 5.39 6.29
CA VAL A 10 16.83 5.76 7.70
C VAL A 10 16.39 7.22 7.79
N PHE A 11 15.48 7.55 8.70
CA PHE A 11 15.00 8.91 8.94
C PHE A 11 15.52 9.47 10.28
N VAL A 12 16.15 10.63 10.20
CA VAL A 12 16.74 11.37 11.32
C VAL A 12 15.74 12.39 11.85
N GLY A 13 15.00 13.07 10.97
CA GLY A 13 13.98 14.05 11.32
C GLY A 13 14.55 15.34 11.90
N ASP A 14 15.81 15.68 11.61
CA ASP A 14 16.41 16.95 11.99
C ASP A 14 16.24 18.04 10.91
N GLY A 15 15.71 17.67 9.73
CA GLY A 15 15.53 18.57 8.61
C GLY A 15 16.84 19.00 7.94
N ILE A 16 17.95 18.32 8.28
CA ILE A 16 19.28 18.54 7.73
C ILE A 16 19.52 17.46 6.65
N ALA A 17 20.36 17.74 5.65
CA ALA A 17 20.75 16.81 4.58
C ALA A 17 19.66 16.48 3.52
N ASP A 18 18.84 17.46 3.11
CA ASP A 18 17.80 17.30 2.06
C ASP A 18 16.82 16.15 2.36
N GLU A 19 16.56 15.91 3.65
CA GLU A 19 15.68 14.84 4.10
C GLU A 19 14.21 15.17 3.79
N ASP A 20 13.65 14.49 2.78
CA ASP A 20 12.24 14.63 2.41
C ASP A 20 11.38 13.62 3.19
N ALA A 21 10.68 14.13 4.21
CA ALA A 21 9.81 13.33 5.06
C ALA A 21 8.66 12.65 4.27
N ALA A 22 8.19 13.26 3.18
CA ALA A 22 7.14 12.69 2.35
C ALA A 22 7.68 11.51 1.52
N GLU A 23 8.85 11.67 0.92
CA GLU A 23 9.54 10.62 0.16
C GLU A 23 9.94 9.45 1.07
N TRP A 24 10.49 9.72 2.26
CA TRP A 24 10.79 8.66 3.21
C TRP A 24 9.53 7.90 3.62
N LEU A 25 8.44 8.60 3.97
CA LEU A 25 7.18 7.98 4.34
C LEU A 25 6.61 7.12 3.20
N ARG A 26 6.80 7.56 1.95
CA ARG A 26 6.43 6.81 0.75
C ARG A 26 7.20 5.49 0.70
N GLN A 27 8.51 5.50 0.93
CA GLN A 27 9.34 4.30 0.94
C GLN A 27 8.95 3.33 2.05
N VAL A 28 8.69 3.81 3.27
CA VAL A 28 8.20 2.99 4.39
C VAL A 28 6.87 2.33 4.05
N ARG A 29 5.92 3.08 3.47
CA ARG A 29 4.62 2.54 3.05
C ARG A 29 4.75 1.48 1.98
N LEU A 30 5.66 1.67 1.03
CA LEU A 30 5.92 0.71 -0.05
C LEU A 30 6.55 -0.57 0.48
N TYR A 31 7.51 -0.47 1.39
CA TYR A 31 8.08 -1.62 2.07
C TYR A 31 7.06 -2.37 2.91
N GLY A 32 6.16 -1.65 3.58
CA GLY A 32 5.06 -2.23 4.35
C GLY A 32 3.93 -2.85 3.52
N LEU A 33 3.96 -2.81 2.18
CA LEU A 33 2.91 -3.42 1.36
C LEU A 33 2.91 -4.94 1.52
N GLY A 34 1.73 -5.53 1.77
CA GLY A 34 1.58 -6.97 1.98
C GLY A 34 1.85 -7.43 3.42
N HIS A 35 2.53 -6.62 4.22
CA HIS A 35 2.84 -6.92 5.62
C HIS A 35 1.63 -6.76 6.57
N THR A 36 1.71 -7.45 7.72
CA THR A 36 0.76 -7.29 8.83
C THR A 36 0.85 -5.89 9.43
N GLU A 37 -0.08 -5.52 10.33
CA GLU A 37 -0.02 -4.21 10.98
C GLU A 37 1.19 -4.11 11.91
N ASP A 38 1.47 -5.14 12.71
CA ASP A 38 2.62 -5.21 13.60
C ASP A 38 3.95 -5.15 12.82
N ASP A 39 4.05 -5.85 11.69
CA ASP A 39 5.22 -5.78 10.82
C ASP A 39 5.47 -4.36 10.31
N LYS A 40 4.42 -3.62 9.95
CA LYS A 40 4.56 -2.24 9.47
C LYS A 40 5.02 -1.30 10.56
N ILE A 41 4.50 -1.46 11.77
CA ILE A 41 4.93 -0.68 12.94
C ILE A 41 6.41 -0.96 13.20
N ARG A 42 6.81 -2.24 13.18
CA ARG A 42 8.20 -2.64 13.39
C ARG A 42 9.13 -2.13 12.28
N VAL A 43 8.71 -2.19 11.03
CA VAL A 43 9.48 -1.60 9.90
C VAL A 43 9.62 -0.09 10.08
N PHE A 44 8.55 0.60 10.46
CA PHE A 44 8.61 2.04 10.72
C PHE A 44 9.63 2.38 11.79
N GLU A 45 9.58 1.68 12.93
CA GLU A 45 10.52 1.85 14.04
C GLU A 45 11.97 1.57 13.63
N LEU A 46 12.21 0.50 12.87
CA LEU A 46 13.55 0.15 12.37
C LEU A 46 14.10 1.15 11.34
N CYS A 47 13.23 1.92 10.70
CA CYS A 47 13.60 2.95 9.75
C CYS A 47 13.86 4.32 10.39
N ILE A 48 13.72 4.47 11.72
CA ILE A 48 14.08 5.70 12.44
C ILE A 48 15.50 5.57 13.00
N ALA A 49 16.33 6.59 12.82
CA ALA A 49 17.68 6.63 13.36
C ALA A 49 17.66 6.64 14.89
N PRO A 50 18.27 5.66 15.60
CA PRO A 50 18.33 5.70 17.06
C PRO A 50 19.04 6.96 17.57
N GLY A 51 18.46 7.61 18.60
CA GLY A 51 19.01 8.83 19.19
C GLY A 51 18.87 10.09 18.33
N SER A 52 18.08 10.03 17.26
CA SER A 52 17.74 11.19 16.43
C SER A 52 16.53 11.96 16.97
N PRO A 53 16.27 13.19 16.48
CA PRO A 53 15.02 13.90 16.76
C PRO A 53 13.75 13.10 16.41
N ALA A 54 13.79 12.31 15.33
CA ALA A 54 12.70 11.40 14.98
C ALA A 54 12.51 10.27 15.99
N TRP A 55 13.58 9.74 16.56
CA TRP A 55 13.47 8.76 17.63
C TRP A 55 12.84 9.36 18.88
N ASP A 56 13.29 10.54 19.28
CA ASP A 56 12.76 11.27 20.45
C ASP A 56 11.28 11.61 20.26
N TRP A 57 10.87 12.01 19.05
CA TRP A 57 9.46 12.20 18.72
C TRP A 57 8.67 10.91 18.85
N TYR A 58 9.15 9.82 18.24
CA TYR A 58 8.47 8.53 18.24
C TYR A 58 8.28 7.97 19.65
N ASP A 59 9.28 8.11 20.52
CA ASP A 59 9.20 7.60 21.89
C ASP A 59 8.22 8.40 22.77
N ARG A 60 8.03 9.70 22.46
CA ARG A 60 7.02 10.56 23.10
C ARG A 60 5.59 10.31 22.64
N LEU A 61 5.37 9.50 21.60
CA LEU A 61 4.02 9.17 21.14
C LEU A 61 3.24 8.41 22.23
N ASP A 62 1.95 8.71 22.31
CA ASP A 62 1.02 7.96 23.14
C ASP A 62 1.13 6.45 22.80
N PRO A 63 1.24 5.56 23.80
CA PRO A 63 1.36 4.12 23.56
C PRO A 63 0.24 3.55 22.69
N ARG A 64 -0.98 4.11 22.75
CA ARG A 64 -2.10 3.70 21.90
C ARG A 64 -1.90 4.13 20.46
N ALA A 65 -1.25 5.27 20.21
CA ALA A 65 -0.89 5.71 18.87
C ALA A 65 0.18 4.80 18.25
N ARG A 66 1.15 4.34 19.04
CA ARG A 66 2.20 3.38 18.61
C ARG A 66 1.67 2.00 18.22
N ASN A 67 0.48 1.62 18.67
CA ASN A 67 -0.15 0.34 18.33
C ASN A 67 -0.97 0.37 17.02
N SER A 68 -1.00 1.50 16.31
CA SER A 68 -1.65 1.57 15.00
C SER A 68 -0.76 2.28 14.01
N PHE A 69 -0.38 1.56 12.95
CA PHE A 69 0.40 2.15 11.88
C PHE A 69 -0.31 3.38 11.30
N LYS A 70 -1.64 3.35 11.19
CA LYS A 70 -2.41 4.52 10.74
C LYS A 70 -2.25 5.74 11.66
N ALA A 71 -2.24 5.53 12.97
CA ALA A 71 -2.08 6.61 13.95
C ALA A 71 -0.65 7.16 13.94
N ILE A 72 0.37 6.29 13.85
CA ILE A 72 1.78 6.71 13.69
C ILE A 72 1.94 7.62 12.48
N ILE A 73 1.42 7.23 11.31
CA ILE A 73 1.50 8.04 10.08
C ILE A 73 0.79 9.39 10.26
N HIS A 74 -0.34 9.42 10.98
CA HIS A 74 -1.06 10.66 11.23
C HIS A 74 -0.22 11.63 12.07
N GLU A 75 0.33 11.16 13.20
CA GLU A 75 1.18 11.98 14.05
C GLU A 75 2.49 12.37 13.34
N PHE A 76 3.07 11.49 12.53
CA PHE A 76 4.27 11.78 11.73
C PHE A 76 4.05 12.95 10.79
N LYS A 77 2.94 12.92 10.04
CA LYS A 77 2.58 14.00 9.12
C LYS A 77 2.35 15.33 9.83
N LYS A 78 1.87 15.29 11.07
CA LYS A 78 1.63 16.48 11.89
C LYS A 78 2.94 17.07 12.40
N GLU A 79 3.85 16.23 12.90
CA GLU A 79 5.15 16.66 13.41
C GLU A 79 6.04 17.23 12.30
N TYR A 80 6.16 16.50 11.20
CA TYR A 80 7.08 16.84 10.11
C TYR A 80 6.42 17.64 8.99
N ALA A 81 5.25 18.24 9.23
CA ALA A 81 4.47 18.97 8.22
C ALA A 81 5.27 20.07 7.50
N ALA A 82 6.22 20.71 8.20
CA ALA A 82 7.09 21.74 7.63
C ALA A 82 8.09 21.19 6.60
N PHE A 83 8.39 19.89 6.65
CA PHE A 83 9.27 19.15 5.73
C PHE A 83 8.49 18.32 4.71
N PHE A 84 7.15 18.34 4.79
CA PHE A 84 6.29 17.77 3.76
C PHE A 84 6.23 18.74 2.58
N LEU A 85 7.16 18.60 1.64
CA LEU A 85 6.90 19.03 0.27
C LEU A 85 5.60 18.34 -0.19
N PRO A 86 4.73 19.04 -0.95
CA PRO A 86 3.43 18.50 -1.34
C PRO A 86 3.63 17.12 -1.96
N PHE A 87 3.00 16.12 -1.33
CA PHE A 87 3.07 14.69 -1.62
C PHE A 87 3.34 14.46 -3.11
N LEU A 88 4.58 14.15 -3.48
CA LEU A 88 4.85 13.77 -4.86
C LEU A 88 4.06 12.49 -5.11
N PRO A 89 3.13 12.49 -6.08
CA PRO A 89 2.39 11.28 -6.40
C PRO A 89 3.41 10.17 -6.69
N LEU A 90 3.12 8.95 -6.23
CA LEU A 90 3.96 7.80 -6.54
C LEU A 90 4.33 7.80 -8.02
N PRO A 91 5.59 7.45 -8.38
CA PRO A 91 5.99 7.39 -9.77
C PRO A 91 4.95 6.56 -10.54
N ALA A 92 4.43 7.11 -11.65
CA ALA A 92 3.27 6.53 -12.33
C ALA A 92 3.45 5.04 -12.70
N TRP A 93 4.70 4.57 -12.82
CA TRP A 93 5.08 3.20 -13.15
C TRP A 93 5.01 2.21 -11.97
N LEU A 94 5.19 2.65 -10.72
CA LEU A 94 5.31 1.74 -9.58
C LEU A 94 4.00 0.98 -9.24
N PRO A 95 2.82 1.63 -9.32
CA PRO A 95 1.56 0.90 -9.19
C PRO A 95 1.32 -0.10 -10.32
N LEU A 96 1.83 0.18 -11.53
CA LEU A 96 1.74 -0.71 -12.70
C LEU A 96 2.64 -1.93 -12.55
N GLU A 97 3.87 -1.77 -12.08
CA GLU A 97 4.79 -2.88 -11.82
C GLU A 97 4.25 -3.82 -10.71
N ARG A 98 3.65 -3.27 -9.65
CA ARG A 98 3.00 -4.10 -8.62
C ARG A 98 1.70 -4.73 -9.12
N LEU A 99 1.00 -4.09 -10.06
CA LEU A 99 -0.12 -4.70 -10.78
C LEU A 99 0.36 -5.88 -11.64
N GLU A 100 1.55 -5.80 -12.25
CA GLU A 100 2.16 -6.90 -13.02
C GLU A 100 2.46 -8.12 -12.15
N GLN A 101 2.79 -7.92 -10.88
CA GLN A 101 2.96 -8.99 -9.91
C GLN A 101 1.62 -9.55 -9.40
N CYS A 102 0.53 -8.80 -9.58
CA CYS A 102 -0.82 -9.20 -9.22
C CYS A 102 -1.58 -9.62 -10.48
N VAL A 103 -1.26 -10.80 -11.02
CA VAL A 103 -2.00 -11.42 -12.12
C VAL A 103 -2.65 -12.69 -11.60
N ILE A 104 -3.96 -12.80 -11.77
CA ILE A 104 -4.67 -14.07 -11.60
C ILE A 104 -4.65 -14.79 -12.93
N ARG A 105 -4.23 -16.06 -12.94
CA ARG A 105 -4.24 -16.86 -14.17
C ARG A 105 -5.60 -17.53 -14.37
N GLU A 106 -5.93 -17.85 -15.63
CA GLU A 106 -7.18 -18.56 -15.97
C GLU A 106 -7.29 -19.89 -15.20
N GLU A 107 -6.17 -20.59 -15.02
CA GLU A 107 -6.11 -21.89 -14.34
C GLU A 107 -6.43 -21.80 -12.83
N GLU A 108 -6.20 -20.63 -12.25
CA GLU A 108 -6.37 -20.36 -10.82
C GLU A 108 -7.79 -19.88 -10.52
N LEU A 109 -8.57 -19.56 -11.55
CA LEU A 109 -9.91 -19.02 -11.40
C LEU A 109 -10.84 -20.01 -10.71
N GLY A 110 -11.52 -19.55 -9.65
CA GLY A 110 -12.47 -20.38 -8.89
C GLY A 110 -11.82 -21.34 -7.90
N ARG A 111 -10.49 -21.40 -7.83
CA ARG A 111 -9.79 -22.08 -6.73
C ARG A 111 -9.88 -21.27 -5.46
N ASP A 112 -10.01 -21.98 -4.36
CA ASP A 112 -9.89 -21.40 -3.04
C ASP A 112 -8.42 -21.12 -2.74
N VAL A 113 -8.14 -19.89 -2.33
CA VAL A 113 -6.83 -19.44 -1.90
C VAL A 113 -6.93 -18.85 -0.50
N VAL A 114 -5.90 -19.08 0.31
CA VAL A 114 -5.78 -18.43 1.60
C VAL A 114 -5.31 -17.00 1.37
N GLU A 115 -6.14 -16.03 1.74
CA GLU A 115 -5.76 -14.62 1.71
C GLU A 115 -4.70 -14.36 2.78
N GLU A 116 -3.43 -14.21 2.35
CA GLU A 116 -2.23 -14.04 3.20
C GLU A 116 -2.41 -13.07 4.37
N ARG A 117 -3.21 -12.02 4.19
CA ARG A 117 -3.42 -10.98 5.21
C ARG A 117 -4.46 -11.36 6.28
N THR A 118 -5.52 -12.06 5.90
CA THR A 118 -6.68 -12.32 6.78
C THR A 118 -6.75 -13.78 7.21
N GLY A 119 -5.97 -14.66 6.58
CA GLY A 119 -6.07 -16.11 6.74
C GLY A 119 -7.36 -16.70 6.17
N LEU A 120 -8.22 -15.89 5.54
CA LEU A 120 -9.50 -16.34 5.04
C LEU A 120 -9.32 -17.15 3.75
N ILE A 121 -10.02 -18.28 3.67
CA ILE A 121 -10.16 -19.03 2.44
C ILE A 121 -11.18 -18.29 1.57
N LEU A 122 -10.73 -17.80 0.43
CA LEU A 122 -11.56 -17.06 -0.52
C LEU A 122 -11.34 -17.61 -1.92
N PRO A 123 -12.36 -17.55 -2.79
CA PRO A 123 -12.14 -17.73 -4.21
C PRO A 123 -11.06 -16.76 -4.72
N SER A 124 -10.15 -17.27 -5.55
CA SER A 124 -8.98 -16.56 -6.09
C SER A 124 -9.30 -15.19 -6.68
N HIS A 125 -10.41 -15.06 -7.40
CA HIS A 125 -10.87 -13.80 -7.99
C HIS A 125 -11.30 -12.76 -6.95
N ILE A 126 -11.82 -13.19 -5.79
CA ILE A 126 -12.17 -12.30 -4.67
C ILE A 126 -10.90 -11.84 -3.95
N ALA A 127 -9.98 -12.75 -3.67
CA ALA A 127 -8.68 -12.42 -3.10
C ALA A 127 -7.90 -11.42 -3.98
N TYR A 128 -7.92 -11.65 -5.30
CA TYR A 128 -7.38 -10.74 -6.31
C TYR A 128 -8.01 -9.34 -6.22
N ALA A 129 -9.34 -9.23 -6.28
CA ALA A 129 -10.03 -7.95 -6.23
C ALA A 129 -9.74 -7.16 -4.94
N ARG A 130 -9.63 -7.85 -3.80
CA ARG A 130 -9.21 -7.25 -2.53
C ARG A 130 -7.77 -6.74 -2.59
N ARG A 131 -6.84 -7.48 -3.20
CA ARG A 131 -5.44 -7.07 -3.38
C ARG A 131 -5.34 -5.81 -4.26
N ILE A 132 -6.06 -5.76 -5.38
CA ILE A 132 -6.12 -4.57 -6.25
C ILE A 132 -6.70 -3.35 -5.52
N ARG A 133 -7.79 -3.53 -4.78
CA ARG A 133 -8.39 -2.42 -4.00
C ARG A 133 -7.42 -1.87 -2.95
N ARG A 134 -6.65 -2.75 -2.30
CA ARG A 134 -5.63 -2.35 -1.33
C ARG A 134 -4.48 -1.60 -1.99
N LEU A 135 -3.97 -2.09 -3.11
CA LEU A 135 -2.95 -1.39 -3.91
C LEU A 135 -3.45 -0.02 -4.31
N SER A 136 -4.68 0.07 -4.81
CA SER A 136 -5.32 1.34 -5.18
C SER A 136 -5.42 2.32 -4.01
N ALA A 137 -5.85 1.87 -2.82
CA ALA A 137 -5.95 2.70 -1.63
C ALA A 137 -4.59 3.07 -0.99
N ALA A 138 -3.53 2.29 -1.26
CA ALA A 138 -2.19 2.62 -0.80
C ALA A 138 -1.51 3.67 -1.69
N VAL A 139 -1.90 3.71 -2.97
CA VAL A 139 -1.34 4.62 -3.97
C VAL A 139 -2.07 5.96 -3.98
N TYR A 140 -3.37 5.95 -3.70
CA TYR A 140 -4.24 7.10 -3.80
C TYR A 140 -5.09 7.24 -2.54
N ASP A 141 -5.34 8.48 -2.08
CA ASP A 141 -6.18 8.76 -0.90
C ASP A 141 -7.65 8.29 -1.08
N GLN A 142 -8.06 8.02 -2.32
CA GLN A 142 -9.29 7.32 -2.66
C GLN A 142 -8.97 6.20 -3.66
N PRO A 143 -9.72 5.08 -3.68
CA PRO A 143 -9.50 4.03 -4.67
C PRO A 143 -9.60 4.60 -6.09
N ALA A 144 -8.45 4.81 -6.73
CA ALA A 144 -8.40 5.53 -7.98
C ALA A 144 -8.84 4.62 -9.14
N ALA A 145 -9.78 5.16 -9.91
CA ALA A 145 -10.30 4.59 -11.14
C ALA A 145 -9.23 4.09 -12.15
N PRO A 146 -8.05 4.71 -12.31
CA PRO A 146 -7.05 4.28 -13.30
C PRO A 146 -6.46 2.89 -13.01
N LEU A 147 -6.09 2.61 -11.76
CA LEU A 147 -5.56 1.29 -11.36
C LEU A 147 -6.62 0.19 -11.52
N ILE A 148 -7.87 0.51 -11.18
CA ILE A 148 -8.99 -0.43 -11.33
C ILE A 148 -9.28 -0.69 -12.81
N ALA A 149 -9.23 0.34 -13.66
CA ALA A 149 -9.41 0.20 -15.10
C ALA A 149 -8.31 -0.67 -15.73
N GLU A 150 -7.06 -0.48 -15.32
CA GLU A 150 -5.94 -1.27 -15.82
C GLU A 150 -5.99 -2.72 -15.31
N ALA A 151 -6.34 -2.94 -14.03
CA ALA A 151 -6.58 -4.28 -13.49
C ALA A 151 -7.67 -5.03 -14.27
N ARG A 152 -8.76 -4.34 -14.66
CA ARG A 152 -9.84 -4.92 -15.48
C ARG A 152 -9.36 -5.37 -16.86
N ARG A 153 -8.51 -4.59 -17.53
CA ARG A 153 -7.95 -4.96 -18.84
C ARG A 153 -7.15 -6.26 -18.79
N ARG A 154 -6.47 -6.48 -17.65
CA ARG A 154 -5.57 -7.61 -17.40
C ARG A 154 -6.28 -8.84 -16.80
N LEU A 155 -7.60 -8.79 -16.62
CA LEU A 155 -8.34 -9.96 -16.16
C LEU A 155 -8.28 -11.10 -17.19
N PRO A 156 -8.35 -12.36 -16.72
CA PRO A 156 -8.50 -13.51 -17.59
C PRO A 156 -9.72 -13.38 -18.52
N PRO A 157 -9.65 -13.90 -19.76
CA PRO A 157 -10.75 -13.89 -20.71
C PRO A 157 -12.13 -14.24 -20.13
N ALA A 158 -12.25 -15.29 -19.30
CA ALA A 158 -13.54 -15.66 -18.72
C ALA A 158 -14.13 -14.57 -17.81
N LEU A 159 -13.30 -13.95 -16.96
CA LEU A 159 -13.75 -12.86 -16.10
C LEU A 159 -14.09 -11.59 -16.90
N ARG A 160 -13.36 -11.30 -17.98
CA ARG A 160 -13.69 -10.17 -18.87
C ARG A 160 -15.03 -10.40 -19.56
N ALA A 161 -15.30 -11.61 -20.03
CA ALA A 161 -16.60 -11.98 -20.61
C ALA A 161 -17.75 -11.73 -19.61
N CYS A 162 -17.58 -12.11 -18.34
CA CYS A 162 -18.58 -11.86 -17.29
C CYS A 162 -18.81 -10.37 -16.99
N GLN A 163 -17.85 -9.48 -17.27
CA GLN A 163 -18.05 -8.04 -17.09
C GLN A 163 -18.99 -7.42 -18.12
N HIS A 164 -19.05 -7.98 -19.33
CA HIS A 164 -19.90 -7.49 -20.42
C HIS A 164 -21.37 -7.92 -20.30
N VAL A 165 -21.67 -8.92 -19.46
CA VAL A 165 -23.04 -9.44 -19.25
C VAL A 165 -23.92 -8.46 -18.46
N ARG A 166 -23.36 -7.38 -17.88
CA ARG A 166 -24.08 -6.43 -17.01
C ARG A 166 -24.52 -5.12 -17.67
N ASN A 167 -24.65 -5.07 -19.00
CA ASN A 167 -25.34 -3.98 -19.68
C ASN A 167 -26.56 -4.52 -20.46
N PRO A 168 -27.69 -4.81 -19.78
CA PRO A 168 -28.95 -4.96 -20.51
C PRO A 168 -29.26 -3.58 -21.10
N GLN A 169 -29.20 -3.47 -22.42
CA GLN A 169 -29.79 -2.35 -23.13
C GLN A 169 -31.23 -2.20 -22.64
N SER A 170 -31.56 -1.04 -22.08
CA SER A 170 -32.95 -0.67 -21.82
C SER A 170 -33.73 -0.78 -23.12
N PRO A 171 -34.83 -1.55 -23.19
CA PRO A 171 -35.66 -1.58 -24.39
C PRO A 171 -36.24 -0.19 -24.61
N THR A 172 -35.97 0.38 -25.78
CA THR A 172 -36.74 1.47 -26.36
C THR A 172 -38.21 1.01 -26.43
N GLY A 173 -39.02 1.59 -25.55
CA GLY A 173 -40.49 1.49 -25.61
C GLY A 173 -41.06 2.51 -26.59
N PRO A 174 -42.28 2.25 -27.09
CA PRO A 174 -42.77 2.49 -28.46
C PRO A 174 -42.91 3.95 -28.89
#